data_AF-A0A951JGN2-F1
#
_entry.id   AF-A0A951JGN2-F1
#
_cell.length_a   1.000
_cell.length_b   1.000
_cell.length_c   1.000
_cell.angle_alpha   90.00
_cell.angle_beta   90.00
_cell.angle_gamma   90.00
#
_symmetry.space_group_name_H-M   'P 1'
#
loop_
_entity.id
_entity.type
_entity.pdbx_description
1 polymer ?
#
loop_
_entity_poly.entity_id
_entity_poly.type
_entity_poly.pdbx_seq_one_letter_code
_entity_poly.pdbx_strand_id
1 'polypeptide(L)'
;EEEYRSTTRDVRRLIADLKAQGVDGLVMDLRDNGGGSLQEATELTGLFIDKGPVVQIRSSGGALEVAEDMEPGVAWDGPLVVLVNRFSASASEIFAGAIQDYRRGLVVGTTTYGKGTVQNLFDLNRHFNSDLELGQLKMTIGKFYRITGSSTQHRGVVPDITLPSPIDPEEFGESAQNTALPWDEIKPARKVNELHVRALDVLPELQSRIDKRKAENELFKLYVADVDETREQRSRKTVSLNLEERRAERDLQNKTSLARVNQRRTALGMEPVESLEAAADSESEIEDEYDLLLHESARILANYLAELTPMDPDERLATTAGR
;
A
#
# COMPACT_ATOMS: atom_id res chain seq x y z
N GLU A 1 27.63 -8.75 -11.84
CA GLU A 1 27.07 -10.12 -11.78
C GLU A 1 25.67 -10.06 -12.38
N GLU A 2 25.35 -10.91 -13.36
CA GLU A 2 24.08 -10.85 -14.11
C GLU A 2 22.93 -11.68 -13.48
N GLU A 3 23.22 -12.53 -12.47
CA GLU A 3 22.25 -13.47 -11.87
C GLU A 3 21.87 -13.19 -10.39
N TYR A 4 21.80 -11.94 -9.95
CA TYR A 4 21.19 -11.65 -8.64
C TYR A 4 19.66 -11.53 -8.77
N ARG A 5 18.92 -11.80 -7.68
CA ARG A 5 17.47 -11.57 -7.61
C ARG A 5 17.20 -10.07 -7.53
N SER A 6 16.50 -9.52 -8.52
CA SER A 6 16.18 -8.09 -8.61
C SER A 6 14.70 -7.89 -8.87
N THR A 7 14.02 -7.23 -7.93
CA THR A 7 12.61 -6.85 -8.07
C THR A 7 12.44 -5.93 -9.28
N THR A 8 13.34 -4.97 -9.47
CA THR A 8 13.28 -3.99 -10.55
C THR A 8 13.35 -4.65 -11.92
N ARG A 9 14.28 -5.60 -12.12
CA ARG A 9 14.38 -6.34 -13.38
C ARG A 9 13.10 -7.13 -13.68
N ASP A 10 12.57 -7.81 -12.67
CA ASP A 10 11.38 -8.64 -12.83
C ASP A 10 10.14 -7.78 -13.11
N VAL A 11 9.97 -6.65 -12.41
CA VAL A 11 8.88 -5.69 -12.65
C VAL A 11 8.99 -5.06 -14.04
N ARG A 12 10.19 -4.68 -14.50
CA ARG A 12 10.39 -4.13 -15.86
C ARG A 12 9.94 -5.12 -16.93
N ARG A 13 10.27 -6.41 -16.76
CA ARG A 13 9.82 -7.48 -17.67
C ARG A 13 8.30 -7.61 -17.64
N LEU A 14 7.69 -7.67 -16.45
CA LEU A 14 6.24 -7.78 -16.30
C LEU A 14 5.50 -6.57 -16.91
N ILE A 15 6.04 -5.36 -16.77
CA ILE A 15 5.50 -4.17 -17.43
C ILE A 15 5.52 -4.34 -18.96
N ALA A 16 6.61 -4.86 -19.53
CA ALA A 16 6.68 -5.11 -20.97
C ALA A 16 5.64 -6.14 -21.42
N ASP A 17 5.47 -7.22 -20.65
CA ASP A 17 4.47 -8.28 -20.92
C ASP A 17 3.03 -7.72 -20.86
N LEU A 18 2.74 -6.85 -19.89
CA LEU A 18 1.44 -6.20 -19.73
C LEU A 18 1.17 -5.15 -20.82
N LYS A 19 2.19 -4.39 -21.23
CA LYS A 19 2.09 -3.46 -22.38
C LYS A 19 1.77 -4.21 -23.67
N ALA A 20 2.39 -5.37 -23.90
CA ALA A 20 2.10 -6.22 -25.06
C ALA A 20 0.64 -6.74 -25.07
N GLN A 21 0.02 -6.86 -23.89
CA GLN A 21 -1.39 -7.21 -23.74
C GLN A 21 -2.35 -6.02 -23.86
N GLY A 22 -1.82 -4.79 -23.94
CA GLY A 22 -2.63 -3.58 -24.12
C GLY A 22 -3.40 -3.16 -22.87
N VAL A 23 -2.87 -3.39 -21.66
CA VAL A 23 -3.52 -2.91 -20.43
C VAL A 23 -3.50 -1.39 -20.33
N ASP A 24 -4.56 -0.79 -19.79
CA ASP A 24 -4.71 0.67 -19.69
C ASP A 24 -4.06 1.27 -18.42
N GLY A 25 -3.78 0.46 -17.41
CA GLY A 25 -3.38 0.92 -16.08
C GLY A 25 -2.68 -0.16 -15.26
N LEU A 26 -1.92 0.26 -14.24
CA LEU A 26 -1.27 -0.65 -13.29
C LEU A 26 -1.73 -0.39 -11.85
N VAL A 27 -1.93 -1.48 -11.10
CA VAL A 27 -2.00 -1.49 -9.63
C VAL A 27 -0.72 -2.14 -9.11
N MET A 28 0.05 -1.38 -8.33
CA MET A 28 1.22 -1.89 -7.60
C MET A 28 0.78 -2.22 -6.17
N ASP A 29 0.65 -3.51 -5.85
CA ASP A 29 0.26 -3.96 -4.52
C ASP A 29 1.49 -4.15 -3.62
N LEU A 30 1.58 -3.32 -2.58
CA LEU A 30 2.62 -3.34 -1.56
C LEU A 30 2.08 -3.68 -0.17
N ARG A 31 0.86 -4.21 -0.07
CA ARG A 31 0.32 -4.71 1.20
C ARG A 31 1.25 -5.80 1.75
N ASP A 32 1.47 -5.75 3.05
CA ASP A 32 2.30 -6.72 3.78
C ASP A 32 3.78 -6.76 3.33
N ASN A 33 4.21 -5.79 2.51
CA ASN A 33 5.59 -5.65 2.09
C ASN A 33 6.40 -4.80 3.08
N GLY A 34 7.10 -5.47 4.00
CA GLY A 34 7.96 -4.86 5.02
C GLY A 34 9.23 -4.14 4.50
N GLY A 35 9.43 -4.13 3.18
CA GLY A 35 10.53 -3.47 2.50
C GLY A 35 11.71 -4.39 2.18
N GLY A 36 12.88 -3.80 1.93
CA GLY A 36 14.04 -4.54 1.44
C GLY A 36 15.20 -3.61 1.09
N SER A 37 15.84 -3.86 -0.03
CA SER A 37 16.97 -3.06 -0.52
C SER A 37 16.53 -1.63 -0.86
N LEU A 38 17.28 -0.65 -0.34
CA LEU A 38 17.15 0.76 -0.71
C LEU A 38 17.46 1.01 -2.19
N GLN A 39 18.45 0.28 -2.72
CA GLN A 39 18.81 0.35 -4.13
C GLN A 39 17.63 -0.10 -5.00
N GLU A 40 17.02 -1.25 -4.69
CA GLU A 40 15.84 -1.73 -5.41
C GLU A 40 14.67 -0.77 -5.29
N ALA A 41 14.46 -0.11 -4.14
CA ALA A 41 13.40 0.91 -4.01
C ALA A 41 13.65 2.10 -4.97
N THR A 42 14.90 2.52 -5.11
CA THR A 42 15.30 3.64 -5.97
C THR A 42 15.15 3.28 -7.45
N GLU A 43 15.72 2.15 -7.86
CA GLU A 43 15.67 1.65 -9.24
C GLU A 43 14.24 1.29 -9.67
N LEU A 44 13.44 0.68 -8.78
CA LEU A 44 12.03 0.39 -9.03
C LEU A 44 11.22 1.67 -9.25
N THR A 45 11.51 2.73 -8.49
CA THR A 45 10.84 4.02 -8.67
C THR A 45 11.14 4.62 -10.05
N GLY A 46 12.39 4.49 -10.53
CA GLY A 46 12.81 4.91 -11.88
C GLY A 46 12.06 4.23 -13.03
N LEU A 47 11.39 3.10 -12.79
CA LEU A 47 10.51 2.51 -13.80
C LEU A 47 9.26 3.38 -14.09
N PHE A 48 8.92 4.31 -13.21
CA PHE A 48 7.70 5.11 -13.25
C PHE A 48 7.96 6.62 -13.29
N ILE A 49 9.15 7.09 -12.91
CA ILE A 49 9.55 8.50 -12.99
C ILE A 49 10.75 8.64 -13.91
N ASP A 50 10.88 9.75 -14.64
CA ASP A 50 11.93 9.91 -15.66
C ASP A 50 13.33 10.12 -15.07
N LYS A 51 13.53 11.18 -14.28
CA LYS A 51 14.80 11.44 -13.60
C LYS A 51 14.57 12.25 -12.34
N GLY A 52 15.34 11.93 -11.31
CA GLY A 52 15.51 12.81 -10.16
C GLY A 52 15.55 12.09 -8.82
N PRO A 53 15.51 12.87 -7.72
CA PRO A 53 15.64 12.33 -6.38
C PRO A 53 14.47 11.42 -6.04
N VAL A 54 14.74 10.30 -5.38
CA VAL A 54 13.72 9.38 -4.86
C VAL A 54 13.63 9.49 -3.34
N VAL A 55 14.79 9.57 -2.67
CA VAL A 55 14.86 9.59 -1.21
C VAL A 55 16.13 10.30 -0.74
N GLN A 56 16.03 11.03 0.37
CA GLN A 56 17.17 11.67 1.03
C GLN A 56 17.54 10.88 2.29
N ILE A 57 18.83 10.69 2.55
CA ILE A 57 19.34 9.88 3.66
C ILE A 57 20.28 10.74 4.49
N ARG A 58 19.96 10.88 5.78
CA ARG A 58 20.82 11.54 6.75
C ARG A 58 21.48 10.49 7.63
N SER A 59 22.78 10.35 7.49
CA SER A 59 23.60 9.48 8.34
C SER A 59 23.67 10.00 9.78
N SER A 60 24.03 9.13 10.72
CA SER A 60 24.28 9.50 12.12
C SER A 60 25.37 10.56 12.28
N GLY A 61 26.34 10.62 11.36
CA GLY A 61 27.38 11.65 11.31
C GLY A 61 26.92 13.00 10.75
N GLY A 62 25.65 13.10 10.31
CA GLY A 62 25.04 14.32 9.79
C GLY A 62 25.19 14.56 8.29
N ALA A 63 25.94 13.70 7.58
CA ALA A 63 26.03 13.76 6.13
C ALA A 63 24.66 13.45 5.50
N LEU A 64 24.27 14.26 4.52
CA LEU A 64 23.04 14.14 3.75
C LEU A 64 23.38 13.67 2.35
N GLU A 65 22.81 12.54 1.95
CA GLU A 65 22.92 11.96 0.62
C GLU A 65 21.54 11.92 -0.03
N VAL A 66 21.49 12.04 -1.35
CA VAL A 66 20.25 11.94 -2.11
C VAL A 66 20.40 10.77 -3.06
N ALA A 67 19.56 9.75 -2.90
CA ALA A 67 19.46 8.65 -3.84
C ALA A 67 18.51 9.09 -4.96
N GLU A 68 19.00 9.07 -6.19
CA GLU A 68 18.32 9.56 -7.38
C GLU A 68 18.28 8.48 -8.44
N ASP A 69 17.22 8.47 -9.22
CA ASP A 69 17.25 7.79 -10.52
C ASP A 69 17.98 8.68 -11.53
N MET A 70 18.93 8.06 -12.25
CA MET A 70 19.83 8.70 -13.18
C MET A 70 19.57 8.27 -14.62
N GLU A 71 18.78 7.22 -14.83
CA GLU A 71 18.46 6.69 -16.16
C GLU A 71 17.27 7.42 -16.74
N PRO A 72 17.39 8.08 -17.92
CA PRO A 72 16.24 8.72 -18.54
C PRO A 72 15.25 7.69 -19.12
N GLY A 73 13.98 8.06 -19.12
CA GLY A 73 12.86 7.27 -19.62
C GLY A 73 12.16 6.48 -18.53
N VAL A 74 10.97 5.98 -18.85
CA VAL A 74 10.16 5.16 -17.93
C VAL A 74 9.77 3.85 -18.59
N ALA A 75 9.63 2.79 -17.81
CA ALA A 75 9.05 1.54 -18.30
C ALA A 75 7.52 1.68 -18.43
N TRP A 76 6.89 2.37 -17.49
CA TRP A 76 5.46 2.65 -17.47
C TRP A 76 5.17 4.14 -17.32
N ASP A 77 4.45 4.71 -18.28
CA ASP A 77 4.00 6.10 -18.36
C ASP A 77 2.47 6.24 -18.18
N GLY A 78 1.72 5.14 -18.22
CA GLY A 78 0.27 5.14 -18.02
C GLY A 78 -0.18 5.35 -16.55
N PRO A 79 -1.49 5.38 -16.28
CA PRO A 79 -2.02 5.52 -14.92
C PRO A 79 -1.55 4.42 -13.95
N LEU A 80 -1.34 4.83 -12.70
CA LEU A 80 -0.78 4.00 -11.64
C LEU A 80 -1.54 4.24 -10.34
N VAL A 81 -1.92 3.14 -9.69
CA VAL A 81 -2.37 3.10 -8.29
C VAL A 81 -1.38 2.27 -7.49
N VAL A 82 -1.01 2.71 -6.29
CA VAL A 82 -0.19 1.97 -5.34
C VAL A 82 -1.06 1.59 -4.15
N LEU A 83 -1.29 0.30 -3.94
CA LEU A 83 -2.09 -0.22 -2.84
C LEU A 83 -1.16 -0.53 -1.65
N VAL A 84 -1.44 0.06 -0.50
CA VAL A 84 -0.62 -0.07 0.72
C VAL A 84 -1.49 -0.42 1.93
N ASN A 85 -0.87 -1.04 2.95
CA ASN A 85 -1.49 -1.22 4.25
C ASN A 85 -0.53 -0.86 5.39
N ARG A 86 -0.98 -1.07 6.63
CA ARG A 86 -0.19 -0.77 7.83
C ARG A 86 1.11 -1.58 7.94
N PHE A 87 1.26 -2.66 7.19
CA PHE A 87 2.46 -3.51 7.17
C PHE A 87 3.40 -3.18 6.00
N SER A 88 2.99 -2.31 5.06
CA SER A 88 3.89 -1.70 4.09
C SER A 88 4.94 -0.86 4.84
N ALA A 89 6.23 -1.19 4.71
CA ALA A 89 7.28 -0.53 5.49
C ALA A 89 8.55 -0.25 4.67
N SER A 90 9.38 0.69 5.14
CA SER A 90 10.75 0.91 4.67
C SER A 90 10.82 1.18 3.16
N ALA A 91 11.43 0.31 2.35
CA ALA A 91 11.51 0.44 0.89
C ALA A 91 10.13 0.67 0.23
N SER A 92 9.08 0.01 0.72
CA SER A 92 7.71 0.20 0.22
C SER A 92 7.21 1.62 0.46
N GLU A 93 7.57 2.22 1.60
CA GLU A 93 7.21 3.60 1.95
C GLU A 93 8.02 4.62 1.16
N ILE A 94 9.26 4.30 0.81
CA ILE A 94 10.08 5.10 -0.12
C ILE A 94 9.42 5.14 -1.49
N PHE A 95 9.07 3.98 -2.04
CA PHE A 95 8.40 3.89 -3.34
C PHE A 95 7.05 4.62 -3.33
N ALA A 96 6.15 4.28 -2.41
CA ALA A 96 4.81 4.91 -2.34
C ALA A 96 4.91 6.42 -2.09
N GLY A 97 5.80 6.85 -1.20
CA GLY A 97 6.06 8.26 -0.92
C GLY A 97 6.59 9.01 -2.13
N ALA A 98 7.52 8.42 -2.89
CA ALA A 98 8.03 9.01 -4.12
C ALA A 98 6.94 9.10 -5.20
N ILE A 99 6.16 8.05 -5.45
CA ILE A 99 5.04 8.10 -6.39
C ILE A 99 4.05 9.22 -6.04
N GLN A 100 3.73 9.38 -4.76
CA GLN A 100 2.85 10.45 -4.27
C GLN A 100 3.49 11.85 -4.40
N ASP A 101 4.76 12.00 -4.01
CA ASP A 101 5.48 13.29 -4.06
C ASP A 101 5.68 13.79 -5.50
N TYR A 102 5.95 12.86 -6.42
CA TYR A 102 6.00 13.13 -7.86
C TYR A 102 4.63 13.33 -8.49
N ARG A 103 3.56 13.08 -7.73
CA ARG A 103 2.17 13.01 -8.21
C ARG A 103 2.02 12.01 -9.36
N ARG A 104 2.89 11.00 -9.44
CA ARG A 104 2.98 10.06 -10.56
C ARG A 104 1.79 9.10 -10.59
N GLY A 105 1.21 8.79 -9.44
CA GLY A 105 0.05 7.92 -9.28
C GLY A 105 -0.66 8.21 -7.96
N LEU A 106 -1.72 7.45 -7.71
CA LEU A 106 -2.50 7.56 -6.46
C LEU A 106 -2.08 6.46 -5.48
N VAL A 107 -1.88 6.82 -4.21
CA VAL A 107 -1.69 5.86 -3.13
C VAL A 107 -3.03 5.57 -2.47
N VAL A 108 -3.40 4.30 -2.36
CA VAL A 108 -4.70 3.83 -1.87
C VAL A 108 -4.48 2.82 -0.74
N GLY A 109 -5.36 2.81 0.26
CA GLY A 109 -5.35 1.78 1.31
C GLY A 109 -5.30 2.39 2.70
N THR A 110 -4.34 2.01 3.54
CA THR A 110 -4.16 2.60 4.88
C THR A 110 -2.79 3.20 5.09
N THR A 111 -2.67 4.07 6.10
CA THR A 111 -1.37 4.63 6.50
C THR A 111 -0.37 3.52 6.75
N THR A 112 0.80 3.64 6.12
CA THR A 112 1.87 2.63 6.18
C THR A 112 2.53 2.57 7.56
N TYR A 113 3.48 1.64 7.74
CA TYR A 113 4.05 1.31 9.05
C TYR A 113 4.73 2.49 9.77
N GLY A 114 5.41 3.38 9.04
CA GLY A 114 6.13 4.53 9.58
C GLY A 114 7.60 4.29 9.86
N LYS A 115 8.25 3.34 9.18
CA LYS A 115 9.67 3.02 9.40
C LYS A 115 10.54 3.95 8.56
N GLY A 116 11.06 5.02 9.17
CA GLY A 116 11.89 6.05 8.52
C GLY A 116 13.39 5.93 8.80
N THR A 117 13.87 4.75 9.21
CA THR A 117 15.28 4.50 9.56
C THR A 117 15.96 3.53 8.61
N VAL A 118 17.26 3.74 8.41
CA VAL A 118 18.14 2.84 7.66
C VAL A 118 18.99 2.04 8.64
N GLN A 119 19.02 0.72 8.45
CA GLN A 119 19.78 -0.20 9.27
C GLN A 119 20.83 -0.90 8.42
N ASN A 120 22.01 -1.11 9.00
CA ASN A 120 23.08 -1.90 8.39
C ASN A 120 23.34 -3.18 9.20
N LEU A 121 23.77 -4.24 8.51
CA LEU A 121 24.22 -5.49 9.11
C LEU A 121 25.75 -5.49 9.17
N PHE A 122 26.28 -5.47 10.38
CA PHE A 122 27.71 -5.54 10.64
C PHE A 122 28.08 -6.98 10.95
N ASP A 123 28.85 -7.59 10.05
CA ASP A 123 29.41 -8.93 10.24
C ASP A 123 30.49 -8.89 11.33
N LEU A 124 30.22 -9.55 12.46
CA LEU A 124 31.09 -9.55 13.62
C LEU A 124 32.33 -10.41 13.41
N ASN A 125 32.25 -11.47 12.60
CA ASN A 125 33.41 -12.25 12.20
C ASN A 125 34.44 -11.39 11.48
N ARG A 126 33.97 -10.62 10.48
CA ARG A 126 34.82 -9.71 9.71
C ARG A 126 35.38 -8.58 10.57
N HIS A 127 34.62 -8.09 11.55
CA HIS A 127 35.07 -6.99 12.40
C HIS A 127 36.14 -7.41 13.41
N PHE A 128 36.00 -8.59 14.02
CA PHE A 128 36.92 -9.09 15.04
C PHE A 128 38.00 -10.04 14.49
N ASN A 129 38.02 -10.31 13.18
CA ASN A 129 38.89 -11.30 12.54
C ASN A 129 38.88 -12.65 13.30
N SER A 130 37.67 -13.15 13.54
CA SER A 130 37.43 -14.36 14.35
C SER A 130 36.98 -15.52 13.47
N ASP A 131 37.56 -16.70 13.71
CA ASP A 131 37.12 -17.97 13.11
C ASP A 131 35.85 -18.56 13.78
N LEU A 132 35.43 -18.00 14.93
CA LEU A 132 34.19 -18.39 15.62
C LEU A 132 32.96 -17.76 14.95
N GLU A 133 31.84 -18.47 14.77
CA GLU A 133 30.59 -17.88 14.25
C GLU A 133 29.99 -16.88 15.24
N LEU A 134 30.22 -15.57 15.02
CA LEU A 134 29.78 -14.50 15.91
C LEU A 134 28.43 -13.88 15.48
N GLY A 135 27.98 -14.16 14.26
CA GLY A 135 26.75 -13.59 13.70
C GLY A 135 26.89 -12.13 13.27
N GLN A 136 25.76 -11.41 13.24
CA GLN A 136 25.68 -10.06 12.71
C GLN A 136 24.98 -9.10 13.68
N LEU A 137 25.47 -7.86 13.76
CA LEU A 137 24.82 -6.78 14.48
C LEU A 137 23.97 -5.94 13.50
N LYS A 138 22.66 -5.84 13.76
CA LYS A 138 21.78 -4.94 13.02
C LYS A 138 21.65 -3.61 13.76
N MET A 139 22.13 -2.53 13.16
CA MET A 139 22.17 -1.22 13.81
C MET A 139 21.64 -0.12 12.91
N THR A 140 20.86 0.80 13.48
CA THR A 140 20.39 2.01 12.80
C THR A 140 21.57 2.95 12.54
N ILE A 141 21.78 3.32 11.27
CA ILE A 141 22.89 4.17 10.83
C ILE A 141 22.45 5.53 10.27
N GLY A 142 21.15 5.73 10.11
CA GLY A 142 20.60 6.97 9.59
C GLY A 142 19.08 6.98 9.51
N LYS A 143 18.55 8.12 9.07
CA LYS A 143 17.14 8.32 8.76
C LYS A 143 16.97 8.61 7.28
N PHE A 144 15.84 8.20 6.72
CA PHE A 144 15.47 8.61 5.37
C PHE A 144 14.28 9.57 5.39
N TYR A 145 14.23 10.40 4.36
CA TYR A 145 13.30 11.50 4.18
C TYR A 145 12.81 11.50 2.75
N ARG A 146 11.55 11.90 2.60
CA ARG A 146 10.91 12.14 1.31
C ARG A 146 11.62 13.26 0.55
N ILE A 147 11.35 13.37 -0.75
CA ILE A 147 11.91 14.46 -1.58
C ILE A 147 11.39 15.83 -1.14
N THR A 148 10.22 15.84 -0.48
CA THR A 148 9.60 17.01 0.16
C THR A 148 10.29 17.42 1.46
N GLY A 149 11.21 16.61 1.98
CA GLY A 149 11.95 16.85 3.22
C GLY A 149 11.30 16.25 4.47
N SER A 150 10.03 15.84 4.42
CA SER A 150 9.37 15.16 5.55
C SER A 150 9.86 13.72 5.72
N SER A 151 10.03 13.24 6.95
CA SER A 151 10.30 11.82 7.20
C SER A 151 9.02 10.97 7.20
N THR A 152 9.14 9.69 6.86
CA THR A 152 8.10 8.68 7.11
C THR A 152 8.11 8.19 8.56
N GLN A 153 9.16 8.48 9.33
CA GLN A 153 9.30 8.01 10.72
C GLN A 153 8.05 8.32 11.56
N HIS A 154 7.45 7.34 12.23
CA HIS A 154 6.17 7.41 12.97
C HIS A 154 4.92 7.65 12.12
N ARG A 155 4.99 8.49 11.08
CA ARG A 155 3.81 8.95 10.34
C ARG A 155 3.44 8.06 9.15
N GLY A 156 4.41 7.34 8.60
CA GLY A 156 4.26 6.60 7.35
C GLY A 156 3.95 7.49 6.15
N VAL A 157 3.49 6.86 5.09
CA VAL A 157 2.83 7.45 3.92
C VAL A 157 1.33 7.37 4.18
N VAL A 158 0.69 8.54 4.26
CA VAL A 158 -0.76 8.63 4.32
C VAL A 158 -1.29 8.50 2.89
N PRO A 159 -2.20 7.54 2.61
CA PRO A 159 -2.73 7.35 1.26
C PRO A 159 -3.56 8.56 0.82
N ASP A 160 -3.63 8.80 -0.48
CA ASP A 160 -4.51 9.80 -1.08
C ASP A 160 -5.99 9.42 -0.90
N ILE A 161 -6.28 8.10 -0.95
CA ILE A 161 -7.60 7.53 -0.72
C ILE A 161 -7.52 6.47 0.38
N THR A 162 -8.17 6.73 1.51
CA THR A 162 -8.20 5.81 2.65
C THR A 162 -9.32 4.78 2.52
N LEU A 163 -8.94 3.50 2.66
CA LEU A 163 -9.84 2.35 2.77
C LEU A 163 -9.97 1.92 4.25
N PRO A 164 -11.11 1.32 4.66
CA PRO A 164 -11.27 0.80 6.01
C PRO A 164 -10.26 -0.31 6.31
N SER A 165 -9.88 -0.48 7.58
CA SER A 165 -8.98 -1.56 8.02
C SER A 165 -9.21 -1.90 9.48
N PRO A 166 -9.11 -3.19 9.86
CA PRO A 166 -9.24 -3.60 11.26
C PRO A 166 -7.98 -3.30 12.08
N ILE A 167 -6.88 -2.90 11.44
CA ILE A 167 -5.61 -2.65 12.10
C ILE A 167 -5.59 -1.23 12.68
N ASP A 168 -5.37 -1.14 13.99
CA ASP A 168 -5.21 0.11 14.71
C ASP A 168 -3.76 0.64 14.55
N PRO A 169 -3.56 1.85 13.99
CA PRO A 169 -2.23 2.47 13.91
C PRO A 169 -1.58 2.75 15.27
N GLU A 170 -2.35 2.84 16.35
CA GLU A 170 -1.81 3.04 17.71
C GLU A 170 -1.23 1.75 18.29
N GLU A 171 -1.79 0.58 17.94
CA GLU A 171 -1.29 -0.72 18.39
C GLU A 171 -0.20 -1.30 17.47
N PHE A 172 -0.27 -1.00 16.17
CA PHE A 172 0.63 -1.54 15.15
C PHE A 172 1.37 -0.42 14.42
N GLY A 173 2.68 -0.52 14.26
CA GLY A 173 3.51 0.41 13.50
C GLY A 173 4.70 0.96 14.28
N GLU A 174 5.52 1.78 13.63
CA GLU A 174 6.71 2.38 14.25
C GLU A 174 6.34 3.30 15.42
N SER A 175 5.24 4.05 15.29
CA SER A 175 4.73 4.96 16.33
C SER A 175 4.35 4.25 17.63
N ALA A 176 4.05 2.95 17.59
CA ALA A 176 3.71 2.14 18.75
C ALA A 176 4.96 1.65 19.52
N GLN A 177 6.17 1.84 18.97
CA GLN A 177 7.42 1.37 19.58
C GLN A 177 7.98 2.42 20.54
N ASN A 178 8.19 2.03 21.80
CA ASN A 178 8.66 2.93 22.86
C ASN A 178 10.03 3.58 22.59
N THR A 179 10.88 2.95 21.79
CA THR A 179 12.24 3.41 21.49
C THR A 179 12.40 3.94 20.06
N ALA A 180 11.29 4.11 19.33
CA ALA A 180 11.34 4.67 17.98
C ALA A 180 11.88 6.10 18.00
N LEU A 181 12.73 6.41 17.01
CA LEU A 181 13.27 7.75 16.85
C LEU A 181 12.12 8.72 16.48
N PRO A 182 12.12 9.95 16.99
CA PRO A 182 11.04 10.90 16.71
C PRO A 182 10.97 11.26 15.22
N TRP A 183 9.79 11.68 14.77
CA TRP A 183 9.61 12.32 13.47
C TRP A 183 10.33 13.68 13.42
N ASP A 184 10.94 13.99 12.28
CA ASP A 184 11.52 15.29 11.96
C ASP A 184 11.47 15.54 10.43
N GLU A 185 11.93 16.72 10.02
CA GLU A 185 11.97 17.14 8.63
C GLU A 185 13.31 17.82 8.30
N ILE A 186 13.68 17.78 7.03
CA ILE A 186 14.87 18.43 6.46
C ILE A 186 14.47 19.31 5.28
N LYS A 187 15.44 19.97 4.66
CA LYS A 187 15.18 20.73 3.43
C LYS A 187 14.69 19.78 2.31
N PRO A 188 13.71 20.21 1.50
CA PRO A 188 13.30 19.46 0.32
C PRO A 188 14.45 19.33 -0.69
N ALA A 189 14.59 18.16 -1.31
CA ALA A 189 15.49 17.95 -2.45
C ALA A 189 14.88 18.51 -3.75
N ARG A 190 13.54 18.55 -3.85
CA ARG A 190 12.82 19.08 -5.01
C ARG A 190 11.58 19.86 -4.59
N LYS A 191 11.23 20.91 -5.34
CA LYS A 191 9.98 21.64 -5.14
C LYS A 191 8.83 20.90 -5.84
N VAL A 192 7.79 20.56 -5.10
CA VAL A 192 6.61 19.82 -5.60
C VAL A 192 5.85 20.60 -6.68
N ASN A 193 5.96 21.93 -6.68
CA ASN A 193 5.20 22.83 -7.56
C ASN A 193 5.63 22.77 -9.05
N GLU A 194 6.66 21.99 -9.38
CA GLU A 194 7.17 21.80 -10.74
C GLU A 194 6.61 20.54 -11.43
N LEU A 195 5.81 19.74 -10.73
CA LEU A 195 5.25 18.48 -11.22
C LEU A 195 3.72 18.62 -11.31
N HIS A 196 3.23 19.00 -12.49
CA HIS A 196 1.79 19.03 -12.78
C HIS A 196 1.34 17.61 -13.16
N VAL A 197 0.45 17.01 -12.36
CA VAL A 197 -0.22 15.77 -12.75
C VAL A 197 -1.70 15.87 -12.39
N ARG A 198 -2.55 15.52 -13.37
CA ARG A 198 -4.02 15.52 -13.30
C ARG A 198 -4.60 14.62 -12.20
N ALA A 199 -3.80 13.73 -11.61
CA ALA A 199 -4.23 12.79 -10.57
C ALA A 199 -4.90 13.47 -9.38
N LEU A 200 -4.33 14.59 -8.90
CA LEU A 200 -4.88 15.31 -7.75
C LEU A 200 -6.14 16.12 -8.09
N ASP A 201 -6.29 16.54 -9.35
CA ASP A 201 -7.44 17.32 -9.79
C ASP A 201 -8.73 16.49 -9.75
N VAL A 202 -8.60 15.18 -9.98
CA VAL A 202 -9.74 14.25 -10.03
C VAL A 202 -10.03 13.58 -8.69
N LEU A 203 -9.18 13.75 -7.68
CA LEU A 203 -9.33 13.14 -6.36
C LEU A 203 -10.71 13.40 -5.72
N PRO A 204 -11.28 14.62 -5.73
CA PRO A 204 -12.59 14.87 -5.13
C PRO A 204 -13.70 14.03 -5.78
N GLU A 205 -13.66 13.85 -7.10
CA GLU A 205 -14.62 13.04 -7.85
C GLU A 205 -14.43 11.55 -7.55
N LEU A 206 -13.18 11.08 -7.52
CA LEU A 206 -12.87 9.70 -7.14
C LEU A 206 -13.39 9.40 -5.72
N GLN A 207 -13.16 10.30 -4.77
CA GLN A 207 -13.63 10.16 -3.39
C GLN A 207 -15.15 10.10 -3.32
N SER A 208 -15.86 10.97 -4.05
CA SER A 208 -17.34 10.94 -4.11
C SER A 208 -17.86 9.61 -4.63
N ARG A 209 -17.25 9.05 -5.69
CA ARG A 209 -17.62 7.76 -6.25
C ARG A 209 -17.38 6.60 -5.28
N ILE A 210 -16.28 6.66 -4.53
CA ILE A 210 -15.97 5.66 -3.50
C ILE A 210 -17.00 5.74 -2.37
N ASP A 211 -17.28 6.93 -1.85
CA ASP A 211 -18.22 7.10 -0.74
C ASP A 211 -19.62 6.62 -1.12
N LYS A 212 -20.05 6.87 -2.36
CA LYS A 212 -21.28 6.29 -2.91
C LYS A 212 -21.23 4.76 -2.94
N ARG A 213 -20.12 4.16 -3.41
CA ARG A 213 -19.96 2.69 -3.43
C ARG A 213 -19.97 2.10 -2.02
N LYS A 214 -19.29 2.72 -1.06
CA LYS A 214 -19.32 2.31 0.36
C LYS A 214 -20.76 2.25 0.90
N ALA A 215 -21.61 3.19 0.47
CA ALA A 215 -23.01 3.27 0.90
C ALA A 215 -23.97 2.35 0.12
N GLU A 216 -23.65 1.93 -1.09
CA GLU A 216 -24.56 1.18 -1.97
C GLU A 216 -24.17 -0.29 -2.16
N ASN A 217 -22.87 -0.60 -2.23
CA ASN A 217 -22.38 -1.94 -2.53
C ASN A 217 -22.43 -2.87 -1.31
N GLU A 218 -23.10 -4.01 -1.45
CA GLU A 218 -23.32 -4.95 -0.35
C GLU A 218 -22.01 -5.57 0.17
N LEU A 219 -21.10 -5.98 -0.71
CA LEU A 219 -19.81 -6.55 -0.31
C LEU A 219 -18.96 -5.54 0.46
N PHE A 220 -19.02 -4.27 0.05
CA PHE A 220 -18.33 -3.20 0.77
C PHE A 220 -18.93 -2.97 2.17
N LYS A 221 -20.26 -2.98 2.30
CA LYS A 221 -20.93 -2.87 3.61
C LYS A 221 -20.55 -4.01 4.54
N LEU A 222 -20.54 -5.25 4.01
CA LEU A 222 -20.14 -6.43 4.78
C LEU A 222 -18.69 -6.29 5.26
N TYR A 223 -17.77 -5.86 4.39
CA TYR A 223 -16.39 -5.60 4.77
C TYR A 223 -16.24 -4.56 5.87
N VAL A 224 -16.96 -3.43 5.77
CA VAL A 224 -16.94 -2.39 6.81
C VAL A 224 -17.46 -2.94 8.15
N ALA A 225 -18.53 -3.74 8.12
CA ALA A 225 -19.07 -4.37 9.31
C ALA A 225 -18.08 -5.35 9.96
N ASP A 226 -17.33 -6.12 9.16
CA ASP A 226 -16.27 -7.03 9.66
C ASP A 226 -15.10 -6.26 10.27
N VAL A 227 -14.73 -5.12 9.67
CA VAL A 227 -13.71 -4.20 10.21
C VAL A 227 -14.15 -3.66 11.57
N ASP A 228 -15.39 -3.19 11.69
CA ASP A 228 -15.91 -2.59 12.91
C ASP A 228 -16.07 -3.62 14.03
N GLU A 229 -16.53 -4.84 13.72
CA GLU A 229 -16.58 -5.92 14.69
C GLU A 229 -15.18 -6.28 15.19
N THR A 230 -14.20 -6.42 14.29
CA THR A 230 -12.83 -6.77 14.68
C THR A 230 -12.26 -5.72 15.64
N ARG A 231 -12.52 -4.44 15.38
CA ARG A 231 -12.13 -3.34 16.27
C ARG A 231 -12.82 -3.43 17.63
N GLU A 232 -14.13 -3.70 17.64
CA GLU A 232 -14.88 -3.89 18.89
C GLU A 232 -14.31 -5.06 19.70
N GLN A 233 -14.06 -6.21 19.06
CA GLN A 233 -13.47 -7.38 19.70
C GLN A 233 -12.08 -7.08 20.28
N ARG A 234 -11.21 -6.38 19.55
CA ARG A 234 -9.87 -5.98 20.03
C ARG A 234 -9.91 -4.97 21.18
N SER A 235 -10.96 -4.15 21.24
CA SER A 235 -11.17 -3.21 22.35
C SER A 235 -11.51 -3.91 23.67
N ARG A 236 -12.04 -5.15 23.61
CA ARG A 236 -12.32 -5.97 24.79
C ARG A 236 -11.01 -6.51 25.37
N LYS A 237 -10.57 -5.93 26.48
CA LYS A 237 -9.33 -6.33 27.19
C LYS A 237 -9.55 -7.36 28.31
N THR A 238 -10.78 -7.83 28.49
CA THR A 238 -11.13 -8.85 29.48
C THR A 238 -11.91 -9.98 28.83
N VAL A 239 -11.87 -11.15 29.45
CA VAL A 239 -12.57 -12.34 28.97
C VAL A 239 -13.13 -13.10 30.17
N SER A 240 -14.35 -13.64 30.04
CA SER A 240 -14.92 -14.47 31.10
C SER A 240 -14.12 -15.78 31.25
N LEU A 241 -13.99 -16.24 32.49
CA LEU A 241 -13.48 -17.56 32.84
C LEU A 241 -14.61 -18.55 33.18
N ASN A 242 -15.87 -18.11 33.13
CA ASN A 242 -17.03 -18.98 33.30
C ASN A 242 -17.25 -19.80 32.03
N LEU A 243 -17.26 -21.12 32.15
CA LEU A 243 -17.38 -22.03 31.01
C LEU A 243 -18.70 -21.86 30.25
N GLU A 244 -19.82 -21.69 30.97
CA GLU A 244 -21.14 -21.58 30.35
C GLU A 244 -21.29 -20.25 29.60
N GLU A 245 -20.77 -19.14 30.16
CA GLU A 245 -20.71 -17.86 29.46
C GLU A 245 -19.85 -17.95 28.20
N ARG A 246 -18.65 -18.57 28.29
CA ARG A 246 -17.75 -18.73 27.14
C ARG A 246 -18.33 -19.61 26.03
N ARG A 247 -19.12 -20.63 26.38
CA ARG A 247 -19.86 -21.45 25.39
C ARG A 247 -20.93 -20.63 24.69
N ALA A 248 -21.75 -19.90 25.46
CA ALA A 248 -22.80 -19.05 24.90
C ALA A 248 -22.23 -17.94 23.99
N GLU A 249 -21.14 -17.30 24.38
CA GLU A 249 -20.43 -16.31 23.57
C GLU A 249 -19.93 -16.91 22.25
N ARG A 250 -19.24 -18.05 22.32
CA ARG A 250 -18.73 -18.74 21.13
C ARG A 250 -19.86 -19.16 20.20
N ASP A 251 -20.94 -19.70 20.72
CA ASP A 251 -22.06 -20.17 19.90
C ASP A 251 -22.79 -19.00 19.21
N LEU A 252 -22.90 -17.85 19.90
CA LEU A 252 -23.41 -16.60 19.32
C LEU A 252 -22.46 -16.04 18.24
N GLN A 253 -21.16 -16.04 18.51
CA GLN A 253 -20.13 -15.61 17.54
C GLN A 253 -20.19 -16.50 16.29
N ASN A 254 -20.16 -17.82 16.45
CA ASN A 254 -20.22 -18.76 15.33
C ASN A 254 -21.49 -18.58 14.49
N LYS A 255 -22.65 -18.39 15.13
CA LYS A 255 -23.91 -18.11 14.42
C LYS A 255 -23.84 -16.80 13.63
N THR A 256 -23.26 -15.76 14.22
CA THR A 256 -23.13 -14.44 13.58
C THR A 256 -22.15 -14.49 12.41
N SER A 257 -20.98 -15.11 12.60
CA SER A 257 -19.99 -15.33 11.55
C SER A 257 -20.57 -16.14 10.40
N LEU A 258 -21.28 -17.25 10.68
CA LEU A 258 -21.91 -18.07 9.62
C LEU A 258 -22.95 -17.27 8.82
N ALA A 259 -23.76 -16.45 9.50
CA ALA A 259 -24.71 -15.59 8.82
C ALA A 259 -24.02 -14.60 7.87
N ARG A 260 -22.89 -14.02 8.27
CA ARG A 260 -22.12 -13.09 7.42
C ARG A 260 -21.43 -13.77 6.26
N VAL A 261 -20.81 -14.93 6.50
CA VAL A 261 -20.24 -15.76 5.43
C VAL A 261 -21.32 -16.05 4.38
N ASN A 262 -22.52 -16.47 4.81
CA ASN A 262 -23.61 -16.75 3.89
C ASN A 262 -24.15 -15.49 3.17
N GLN A 263 -24.17 -14.33 3.83
CA GLN A 263 -24.48 -13.05 3.17
C GLN A 263 -23.45 -12.72 2.08
N ARG A 264 -22.15 -12.88 2.37
CA ARG A 264 -21.07 -12.64 1.41
C ARG A 264 -21.16 -13.60 0.23
N ARG A 265 -21.34 -14.90 0.49
CA ARG A 265 -21.54 -15.93 -0.54
C ARG A 265 -22.71 -15.61 -1.44
N THR A 266 -23.86 -15.24 -0.86
CA THR A 266 -25.05 -14.85 -1.62
C THR A 266 -24.78 -13.61 -2.49
N ALA A 267 -24.07 -12.62 -1.96
CA ALA A 267 -23.69 -11.41 -2.70
C ALA A 267 -22.71 -11.69 -3.85
N LEU A 268 -21.91 -12.77 -3.76
CA LEU A 268 -21.06 -13.28 -4.83
C LEU A 268 -21.77 -14.27 -5.77
N GLY A 269 -23.06 -14.56 -5.55
CA GLY A 269 -23.83 -15.51 -6.36
C GLY A 269 -23.55 -16.99 -6.04
N MET A 270 -22.98 -17.27 -4.88
CA MET A 270 -22.67 -18.62 -4.40
C MET A 270 -23.75 -19.12 -3.43
N GLU A 271 -23.92 -20.43 -3.37
CA GLU A 271 -24.85 -21.07 -2.43
C GLU A 271 -24.38 -20.93 -0.97
N PRO A 272 -25.29 -20.65 -0.01
CA PRO A 272 -24.99 -20.67 1.42
C PRO A 272 -24.46 -22.03 1.90
N VAL A 273 -23.69 -22.02 2.98
CA VAL A 273 -23.19 -23.21 3.68
C VAL A 273 -23.85 -23.40 5.04
N GLU A 274 -23.90 -24.63 5.52
CA GLU A 274 -24.57 -24.99 6.77
C GLU A 274 -23.71 -24.78 8.01
N SER A 275 -22.38 -24.69 7.87
CA SER A 275 -21.44 -24.53 8.98
C SER A 275 -20.20 -23.72 8.58
N LEU A 276 -19.51 -23.16 9.58
CA LEU A 276 -18.23 -22.46 9.37
C LEU A 276 -17.11 -23.41 8.91
N GLU A 277 -17.16 -24.69 9.29
CA GLU A 277 -16.20 -25.69 8.84
C GLU A 277 -16.37 -25.96 7.34
N ALA A 278 -17.62 -26.09 6.86
CA ALA A 278 -17.92 -26.19 5.44
C ALA A 278 -17.57 -24.89 4.67
N ALA A 279 -17.59 -23.73 5.34
CA ALA A 279 -17.11 -22.48 4.75
C ALA A 279 -15.59 -22.52 4.55
N ALA A 280 -14.83 -22.91 5.58
CA ALA A 280 -13.38 -22.81 5.63
C ALA A 280 -12.68 -23.50 4.45
N ASP A 281 -13.20 -24.65 3.99
CA ASP A 281 -12.66 -25.38 2.84
C ASP A 281 -12.78 -24.59 1.51
N SER A 282 -13.72 -23.64 1.43
CA SER A 282 -13.96 -22.80 0.24
C SER A 282 -13.67 -21.32 0.47
N GLU A 283 -13.46 -20.88 1.70
CA GLU A 283 -13.32 -19.47 2.06
C GLU A 283 -11.95 -18.93 1.66
N SER A 284 -10.89 -19.74 1.75
CA SER A 284 -9.58 -19.36 1.21
C SER A 284 -9.65 -19.17 -0.31
N GLU A 285 -10.41 -20.02 -1.02
CA GLU A 285 -10.61 -19.87 -2.47
C GLU A 285 -11.39 -18.59 -2.79
N ILE A 286 -12.39 -18.22 -1.98
CA ILE A 286 -13.16 -16.98 -2.14
C ILE A 286 -12.32 -15.74 -1.82
N GLU A 287 -11.47 -15.77 -0.80
CA GLU A 287 -10.57 -14.65 -0.49
C GLU A 287 -9.50 -14.48 -1.57
N ASP A 288 -8.97 -15.58 -2.11
CA ASP A 288 -8.05 -15.55 -3.25
C ASP A 288 -8.74 -15.08 -4.54
N GLU A 289 -10.03 -15.42 -4.73
CA GLU A 289 -10.81 -15.06 -5.92
C GLU A 289 -11.42 -13.64 -5.83
N TYR A 290 -11.70 -13.13 -4.63
CA TYR A 290 -12.34 -11.83 -4.41
C TYR A 290 -11.71 -11.02 -3.27
N ASP A 291 -10.53 -10.47 -3.54
CA ASP A 291 -9.94 -9.43 -2.71
C ASP A 291 -10.62 -8.07 -2.94
N LEU A 292 -11.53 -7.69 -2.04
CA LEU A 292 -12.30 -6.44 -2.15
C LEU A 292 -11.39 -5.21 -2.28
N LEU A 293 -10.28 -5.13 -1.54
CA LEU A 293 -9.41 -3.95 -1.54
C LEU A 293 -8.64 -3.84 -2.85
N LEU A 294 -8.19 -4.97 -3.39
CA LEU A 294 -7.54 -5.02 -4.71
C LEU A 294 -8.52 -4.68 -5.82
N HIS A 295 -9.73 -5.25 -5.79
CA HIS A 295 -10.80 -4.94 -6.74
C HIS A 295 -11.21 -3.47 -6.67
N GLU A 296 -11.34 -2.89 -5.48
CA GLU A 296 -11.64 -1.47 -5.32
C GLU A 296 -10.49 -0.60 -5.85
N SER A 297 -9.24 -1.00 -5.63
CA SER A 297 -8.07 -0.29 -6.18
C SER A 297 -8.06 -0.30 -7.72
N ALA A 298 -8.40 -1.44 -8.33
CA ALA A 298 -8.57 -1.53 -9.78
C ALA A 298 -9.75 -0.66 -10.29
N ARG A 299 -10.86 -0.58 -9.54
CA ARG A 299 -11.97 0.34 -9.85
C ARG A 299 -11.57 1.80 -9.72
N ILE A 300 -10.77 2.15 -8.72
CA ILE A 300 -10.23 3.51 -8.55
C ILE A 300 -9.36 3.87 -9.75
N LEU A 301 -8.48 2.96 -10.18
CA LEU A 301 -7.67 3.11 -11.38
C LEU A 301 -8.53 3.30 -12.63
N ALA A 302 -9.59 2.50 -12.81
CA ALA A 302 -10.51 2.63 -13.94
C ALA A 302 -11.27 3.97 -13.94
N ASN A 303 -11.73 4.44 -12.78
CA ASN A 303 -12.33 5.77 -12.67
C ASN A 303 -11.29 6.87 -12.94
N TYR A 304 -10.06 6.71 -12.45
CA TYR A 304 -8.98 7.65 -12.70
C TYR A 304 -8.71 7.78 -14.21
N LEU A 305 -8.64 6.65 -14.92
CA LEU A 305 -8.54 6.61 -16.39
C LEU A 305 -9.67 7.37 -17.08
N ALA A 306 -10.92 7.17 -16.65
CA ALA A 306 -12.09 7.84 -17.21
C ALA A 306 -12.05 9.36 -17.01
N GLU A 307 -11.57 9.84 -15.86
CA GLU A 307 -11.44 11.28 -15.59
C GLU A 307 -10.24 11.91 -16.34
N LEU A 308 -9.20 11.12 -16.65
CA LEU A 308 -8.08 11.58 -17.48
C LEU A 308 -8.45 11.78 -18.95
N THR A 309 -9.55 11.18 -19.43
CA THR A 309 -10.09 11.31 -20.79
C THR A 309 -11.28 12.26 -20.83
N PRO A 310 -11.08 13.58 -21.01
CA PRO A 310 -12.21 14.47 -21.29
C PRO A 310 -12.64 14.27 -22.75
N MET A 311 -13.85 13.76 -22.99
CA MET A 311 -14.51 14.05 -24.27
C MET A 311 -14.85 15.54 -24.30
N ASP A 312 -14.48 16.22 -25.37
CA ASP A 312 -14.89 17.61 -25.63
C ASP A 312 -16.43 17.66 -25.84
N PRO A 313 -17.17 18.54 -25.12
CA PRO A 313 -18.59 18.76 -25.37
C PRO A 313 -18.93 19.11 -26.84
N ASP A 314 -18.03 19.80 -27.55
CA ASP A 314 -18.24 20.19 -28.96
C ASP A 314 -18.02 19.01 -29.93
N GLU A 315 -17.15 18.04 -29.59
CA GLU A 315 -16.99 16.79 -30.36
C GLU A 315 -18.26 15.90 -30.33
N ARG A 316 -19.09 16.02 -29.28
CA ARG A 316 -20.39 15.33 -29.19
C ARG A 316 -21.44 15.89 -30.14
N LEU A 317 -21.37 17.19 -30.47
CA LEU A 317 -22.31 17.85 -31.37
C LEU A 317 -21.85 17.84 -32.84
N ALA A 318 -20.54 17.85 -33.08
CA ALA A 318 -19.98 17.85 -34.43
C ALA A 318 -20.14 16.50 -35.17
N THR A 319 -20.16 15.37 -34.45
CA THR A 319 -20.24 14.02 -35.05
C THR A 319 -21.64 13.62 -35.54
N THR A 320 -22.69 14.42 -35.27
CA THR A 320 -24.04 14.22 -35.83
C THR A 320 -24.41 15.22 -36.93
N ALA A 321 -23.59 16.24 -37.19
CA ALA A 321 -23.89 17.26 -38.18
C ALA A 321 -22.63 17.78 -38.88
N GLY A 322 -21.94 16.90 -39.60
CA GLY A 322 -21.10 17.21 -40.77
C GLY A 322 -20.01 18.28 -40.62
N ARG A 323 -18.76 17.84 -40.76
CA ARG A 323 -17.83 18.26 -41.82
C ARG A 323 -16.55 17.43 -41.77
#